data_AF-A0A642PNT9-F1
#
_entry.id   AF-A0A642PNT9-F1
#
_cell.length_a   1.000
_cell.length_b   1.000
_cell.length_c   1.000
_cell.angle_alpha   90.00
_cell.angle_beta   90.00
_cell.angle_gamma   90.00
#
_symmetry.space_group_name_H-M   'P 1'
#
loop_
_entity.id
_entity.type
_entity.pdbx_description
1 polymer ?
#
loop_
_entity_poly.entity_id
_entity_poly.type
_entity_poly.pdbx_seq_one_letter_code
_entity_poly.pdbx_strand_id
1 'polypeptide(L)'
;MEKIYGTKQRQDGLIHTGRTKWILFYGFGKDDEASERGWEYRHTFDHSPTLSEVKELIISTINTATQEKIVNGFIWNEKPIYLSAENQLNFAAIERNKNIPYPLTLKINEQEDGTPIYYTFDNVDEFISFSQAMSLYVIETVQNGWKEKDSVDWTVFNIK
;
A
#
# COMPACT_ATOMS: atom_id res chain seq x y z
N MET A 1 3.99 -2.58 -11.60
CA MET A 1 3.17 -2.37 -12.81
C MET A 1 2.69 -0.93 -12.88
N GLU A 2 2.26 -0.43 -14.03
CA GLU A 2 1.74 0.94 -14.15
C GLU A 2 0.26 0.97 -13.73
N LYS A 3 -0.14 1.97 -12.92
CA LYS A 3 -1.54 2.18 -12.54
C LYS A 3 -2.23 3.01 -13.63
N ILE A 4 -3.28 2.46 -14.25
CA ILE A 4 -4.03 3.08 -15.34
C ILE A 4 -5.49 3.32 -14.92
N TYR A 5 -5.97 4.55 -15.08
CA TYR A 5 -7.34 4.94 -14.72
C TYR A 5 -8.33 4.75 -15.87
N GLY A 6 -9.60 4.56 -15.51
CA GLY A 6 -10.72 4.58 -16.44
C GLY A 6 -11.44 3.24 -16.64
N THR A 7 -11.02 2.19 -15.93
CA THR A 7 -11.73 0.91 -15.92
C THR A 7 -12.94 0.95 -14.98
N LYS A 8 -13.97 0.14 -15.26
CA LYS A 8 -15.20 0.06 -14.44
C LYS A 8 -15.23 -1.14 -13.49
N GLN A 9 -14.43 -2.15 -13.77
CA GLN A 9 -14.43 -3.41 -13.03
C GLN A 9 -13.07 -4.10 -13.14
N ARG A 10 -12.84 -5.07 -12.25
CA ARG A 10 -11.69 -5.98 -12.33
C ARG A 10 -11.77 -6.81 -13.61
N GLN A 11 -10.68 -6.86 -14.35
CA GLN A 11 -10.56 -7.57 -15.63
C GLN A 11 -9.18 -8.23 -15.77
N ASP A 12 -8.79 -8.94 -14.71
CA ASP A 12 -7.53 -9.67 -14.67
C ASP A 12 -7.39 -10.62 -15.86
N GLY A 13 -6.23 -10.56 -16.52
CA GLY A 13 -5.97 -11.43 -17.66
C GLY A 13 -4.69 -11.09 -18.40
N LEU A 14 -4.30 -11.99 -19.28
CA LEU A 14 -3.12 -11.86 -20.14
C LEU A 14 -3.56 -11.94 -21.60
N ILE A 15 -3.37 -10.86 -22.36
CA ILE A 15 -3.85 -10.74 -23.74
C ILE A 15 -2.68 -10.63 -24.71
N HIS A 16 -2.61 -11.53 -25.69
CA HIS A 16 -1.67 -11.41 -26.81
C HIS A 16 -2.11 -10.30 -27.76
N THR A 17 -1.19 -9.41 -28.09
CA THR A 17 -1.44 -8.28 -28.99
C THR A 17 -0.31 -8.18 -30.03
N GLY A 18 -0.69 -8.12 -31.31
CA GLY A 18 0.29 -8.08 -32.40
C GLY A 18 1.10 -9.37 -32.51
N ARG A 19 2.40 -9.26 -32.86
CA ARG A 19 3.26 -10.43 -33.11
C ARG A 19 3.88 -11.01 -31.85
N THR A 20 4.37 -10.17 -30.95
CA THR A 20 5.16 -10.60 -29.79
C THR A 20 4.70 -10.00 -28.46
N LYS A 21 3.79 -9.03 -28.48
CA LYS A 21 3.44 -8.29 -27.25
C LYS A 21 2.36 -9.01 -26.47
N TRP A 22 2.50 -9.04 -25.16
CA TRP A 22 1.48 -9.53 -24.25
C TRP A 22 1.17 -8.46 -23.22
N ILE A 23 -0.10 -8.13 -23.04
CA ILE A 23 -0.55 -7.13 -22.08
C ILE A 23 -1.18 -7.85 -20.89
N LEU A 24 -0.59 -7.66 -19.73
CA LEU A 24 -1.11 -8.09 -18.44
C LEU A 24 -2.02 -7.00 -17.88
N PHE A 25 -3.21 -7.40 -17.47
CA PHE A 25 -4.18 -6.61 -16.71
C PHE A 25 -4.31 -7.25 -15.34
N TYR A 26 -4.21 -6.45 -14.27
CA TYR A 26 -4.31 -6.98 -12.91
C TYR A 26 -4.89 -5.97 -11.93
N GLY A 27 -5.78 -6.47 -11.07
CA GLY A 27 -6.33 -5.74 -9.95
C GLY A 27 -7.37 -4.71 -10.34
N PHE A 28 -8.03 -4.16 -9.33
CA PHE A 28 -8.98 -3.06 -9.47
C PHE A 28 -9.02 -2.30 -8.15
N GLY A 29 -9.00 -0.97 -8.24
CA GLY A 29 -9.20 -0.12 -7.08
C GLY A 29 -9.89 1.17 -7.47
N LYS A 30 -10.42 1.86 -6.46
CA LYS A 30 -10.97 3.21 -6.59
C LYS A 30 -10.34 4.08 -5.53
N ASP A 31 -10.12 5.35 -5.87
CA ASP A 31 -9.65 6.34 -4.89
C ASP A 31 -10.83 6.91 -4.09
N ASP A 32 -12.03 6.88 -4.68
CA ASP A 32 -13.30 7.21 -4.04
C ASP A 32 -14.36 6.17 -4.45
N GLU A 33 -15.05 5.58 -3.48
CA GLU A 33 -16.11 4.61 -3.70
C GLU A 33 -17.25 5.16 -4.56
N ALA A 34 -17.51 6.47 -4.48
CA ALA A 34 -18.52 7.16 -5.30
C ALA A 34 -18.11 7.28 -6.79
N SER A 35 -16.83 7.05 -7.13
CA SER A 35 -16.37 7.14 -8.51
C SER A 35 -16.92 6.00 -9.37
N GLU A 36 -17.47 6.34 -10.54
CA GLU A 36 -17.94 5.35 -11.53
C GLU A 36 -16.79 4.50 -12.12
N ARG A 37 -15.58 5.06 -12.15
CA ARG A 37 -14.40 4.43 -12.74
C ARG A 37 -13.30 4.36 -11.70
N GLY A 38 -12.58 3.25 -11.71
CA GLY A 38 -11.40 3.01 -10.91
C GLY A 38 -10.14 2.97 -11.76
N TRP A 39 -9.13 2.31 -11.19
CA TRP A 39 -7.86 2.01 -11.82
C TRP A 39 -7.58 0.51 -11.81
N GLU A 40 -6.69 0.09 -12.68
CA GLU A 40 -6.09 -1.26 -12.73
C GLU A 40 -4.60 -1.14 -12.99
N TYR A 41 -3.86 -2.21 -12.72
CA TYR A 41 -2.46 -2.31 -13.09
C TYR A 41 -2.31 -2.90 -14.50
N ARG A 42 -1.38 -2.34 -15.27
CA ARG A 42 -0.98 -2.87 -16.58
C ARG A 42 0.53 -3.06 -16.69
N HIS A 43 0.91 -4.07 -17.47
CA HIS A 43 2.28 -4.27 -17.92
C HIS A 43 2.30 -4.88 -19.31
N THR A 44 3.27 -4.49 -20.13
CA THR A 44 3.44 -5.02 -21.48
C THR A 44 4.74 -5.80 -21.56
N PHE A 45 4.66 -7.10 -21.83
CA PHE A 45 5.79 -7.94 -22.19
C PHE A 45 6.05 -7.84 -23.70
N ASP A 46 7.31 -7.93 -24.10
CA ASP A 46 7.76 -7.96 -25.50
C ASP A 46 8.02 -9.39 -26.02
N HIS A 47 7.76 -10.39 -25.17
CA HIS A 47 7.85 -11.82 -25.42
C HIS A 47 6.63 -12.53 -24.83
N SER A 48 6.47 -13.83 -25.12
CA SER A 48 5.48 -14.67 -24.45
C SER A 48 5.93 -14.94 -23.01
N PRO A 49 5.33 -14.31 -21.99
CA PRO A 49 5.79 -14.45 -20.62
C PRO A 49 5.51 -15.86 -20.11
N THR A 50 6.24 -16.32 -19.12
CA THR A 50 5.89 -17.53 -18.38
C THR A 50 4.88 -17.21 -17.28
N LEU A 51 4.14 -18.23 -16.82
CA LEU A 51 3.26 -18.06 -15.65
C LEU A 51 4.05 -17.64 -14.39
N SER A 52 5.33 -18.03 -14.27
CA SER A 52 6.19 -17.62 -13.16
C SER A 52 6.47 -16.12 -13.20
N GLU A 53 6.84 -15.58 -14.37
CA GLU A 53 7.09 -14.13 -14.54
C GLU A 53 5.84 -13.31 -14.23
N VAL A 54 4.67 -13.78 -14.67
CA VAL A 54 3.39 -13.12 -14.35
C VAL A 54 3.10 -13.15 -12.84
N LYS A 55 3.31 -14.30 -12.19
CA LYS A 55 3.16 -14.45 -10.73
C LYS A 55 4.08 -13.52 -9.97
N GLU A 56 5.37 -13.51 -10.29
CA GLU A 56 6.36 -12.65 -9.64
C GLU A 56 5.98 -11.18 -9.76
N LEU A 57 5.55 -10.75 -10.95
CA LEU A 57 5.16 -9.37 -11.19
C LEU A 57 3.88 -8.96 -10.43
N ILE A 58 2.87 -9.84 -10.40
CA ILE A 58 1.63 -9.62 -9.64
C ILE A 58 1.92 -9.54 -8.14
N ILE A 59 2.63 -10.53 -7.59
CA ILE A 59 2.95 -10.58 -6.16
C ILE A 59 3.80 -9.37 -5.75
N SER A 60 4.79 -8.99 -6.58
CA SER A 60 5.58 -7.78 -6.36
C SER A 60 4.71 -6.52 -6.35
N THR A 61 3.76 -6.40 -7.28
CA THR A 61 2.84 -5.26 -7.34
C THR A 61 1.93 -5.18 -6.11
N ILE A 62 1.40 -6.31 -5.62
CA ILE A 62 0.62 -6.34 -4.37
C ILE A 62 1.48 -5.90 -3.18
N ASN A 63 2.72 -6.39 -3.10
CA ASN A 63 3.64 -6.01 -2.02
C ASN A 63 3.93 -4.52 -2.03
N THR A 64 4.25 -3.94 -3.20
CA THR A 64 4.49 -2.51 -3.35
C THR A 64 3.27 -1.70 -2.95
N ALA A 65 2.07 -2.05 -3.44
CA ALA A 65 0.85 -1.34 -3.08
C ALA A 65 0.52 -1.43 -1.58
N THR A 66 0.73 -2.61 -0.98
CA THR A 66 0.57 -2.81 0.48
C THR A 66 1.54 -1.91 1.25
N GLN A 67 2.81 -1.86 0.85
CA GLN A 67 3.83 -1.03 1.49
C GLN A 67 3.53 0.46 1.33
N GLU A 68 3.16 0.91 0.13
CA GLU A 68 2.76 2.30 -0.12
C GLU A 68 1.57 2.72 0.75
N LYS A 69 0.59 1.82 0.92
CA LYS A 69 -0.57 2.06 1.79
C LYS A 69 -0.19 2.12 3.26
N ILE A 70 0.72 1.26 3.73
CA ILE A 70 1.25 1.33 5.10
C ILE A 70 1.90 2.70 5.32
N VAL A 71 2.79 3.09 4.42
CA VAL A 71 3.62 4.28 4.57
C VAL A 71 2.79 5.56 4.54
N ASN A 72 1.78 5.66 3.67
CA ASN A 72 1.10 6.92 3.39
C ASN A 72 -0.37 6.99 3.86
N GLY A 73 -0.99 5.86 4.23
CA GLY A 73 -2.43 5.80 4.44
C GLY A 73 -2.91 5.92 5.89
N PHE A 74 -2.00 6.00 6.87
CA PHE A 74 -2.40 6.17 8.27
C PHE A 74 -2.66 7.64 8.61
N ILE A 75 -3.80 7.92 9.23
CA ILE A 75 -4.20 9.26 9.66
C ILE A 75 -4.45 9.23 11.16
N TRP A 76 -3.85 10.18 11.88
CA TRP A 76 -4.06 10.40 13.31
C TRP A 76 -4.45 11.84 13.57
N ASN A 77 -5.59 12.08 14.22
CA ASN A 77 -6.12 13.42 14.50
C ASN A 77 -6.09 14.34 13.27
N GLU A 78 -6.66 13.84 12.17
CA GLU A 78 -6.72 14.52 10.85
C GLU A 78 -5.36 14.81 10.20
N LYS A 79 -4.26 14.30 10.76
CA LYS A 79 -2.92 14.46 10.20
C LYS A 79 -2.44 13.15 9.58
N PRO A 80 -2.00 13.17 8.31
CA PRO A 80 -1.36 12.01 7.71
C PRO A 80 -0.03 11.75 8.41
N ILE A 81 0.24 10.50 8.74
CA ILE A 81 1.46 10.06 9.41
C ILE A 81 2.28 9.23 8.42
N TYR A 82 3.54 9.61 8.25
CA TYR A 82 4.47 8.87 7.41
C TYR A 82 5.03 7.67 8.18
N LEU A 83 4.55 6.46 7.88
CA LEU A 83 4.95 5.23 8.57
C LEU A 83 6.10 4.51 7.84
N SER A 84 7.23 5.20 7.67
CA SER A 84 8.46 4.54 7.25
C SER A 84 8.84 3.40 8.23
N ALA A 85 9.65 2.44 7.78
CA ALA A 85 10.13 1.37 8.66
C ALA A 85 10.85 1.93 9.90
N GLU A 86 11.61 3.01 9.73
CA GLU A 86 12.29 3.71 10.81
C GLU A 86 11.29 4.34 11.80
N ASN A 87 10.25 5.02 11.31
CA ASN A 87 9.23 5.61 12.17
C ASN A 87 8.46 4.54 12.96
N GLN A 88 8.10 3.42 12.33
CA GLN A 88 7.44 2.30 13.02
C GLN A 88 8.32 1.74 14.15
N LEU A 89 9.62 1.56 13.91
CA LEU A 89 10.57 1.10 14.93
C LEU A 89 10.72 2.12 16.07
N ASN A 90 10.85 3.40 15.73
CA ASN A 90 10.97 4.48 16.70
C ASN A 90 9.74 4.58 17.60
N PHE A 91 8.53 4.52 17.03
CA PHE A 91 7.29 4.58 17.80
C PHE A 91 7.15 3.37 18.73
N ALA A 92 7.44 2.16 18.24
CA ALA A 92 7.45 0.96 19.08
C ALA A 92 8.50 1.02 20.20
N ALA A 93 9.64 1.67 19.97
CA ALA A 93 10.66 1.88 20.99
C ALA A 93 10.22 2.90 22.05
N ILE A 94 9.56 3.98 21.65
CA ILE A 94 8.99 4.98 22.56
C ILE A 94 7.91 4.36 23.45
N GLU A 95 6.99 3.57 22.88
CA GLU A 95 5.92 2.91 23.64
C GLU A 95 6.47 1.99 24.75
N ARG A 96 7.58 1.29 24.47
CA ARG A 96 8.24 0.41 25.44
C ARG A 96 9.04 1.16 26.50
N ASN A 97 9.37 2.43 26.27
CA ASN A 97 10.18 3.23 27.17
C ASN A 97 9.32 4.07 28.13
N LYS A 98 9.21 3.61 29.38
CA LYS A 98 8.41 4.28 30.42
C LYS A 98 8.99 5.61 30.92
N ASN A 99 10.19 5.99 30.51
CA ASN A 99 10.90 7.18 31.01
C ASN A 99 10.93 8.34 30.00
N ILE A 100 10.15 8.27 28.92
CA ILE A 100 10.05 9.36 27.96
C ILE A 100 9.32 10.55 28.60
N PRO A 101 9.92 11.75 28.63
CA PRO A 101 9.26 12.94 29.16
C PRO A 101 8.17 13.43 28.20
N TYR A 102 7.06 13.90 28.77
CA TYR A 102 5.96 14.54 28.05
C TYR A 102 5.82 16.00 28.49
N PRO A 103 5.39 16.93 27.61
CA PRO A 103 4.91 16.68 26.24
C PRO A 103 6.02 16.26 25.27
N LEU A 104 5.70 15.35 24.34
CA LEU A 104 6.65 14.77 23.39
C LEU A 104 6.32 15.24 21.97
N THR A 105 7.21 16.02 21.36
CA THR A 105 7.06 16.48 19.98
C THR A 105 7.85 15.60 19.01
N LEU A 106 7.18 15.04 18.00
CA LEU A 106 7.79 14.21 16.96
C LEU A 106 7.49 14.78 15.57
N LYS A 107 8.44 14.64 14.63
CA LYS A 107 8.16 14.83 13.20
C LYS A 107 7.33 13.63 12.73
N ILE A 108 6.12 13.88 12.27
CA ILE A 108 5.18 12.83 11.85
C ILE A 108 5.03 12.73 10.33
N ASN A 109 5.34 13.80 9.60
CA ASN A 109 5.25 13.85 8.14
C ASN A 109 6.04 15.06 7.59
N GLU A 110 5.93 15.31 6.29
CA GLU A 110 6.42 16.49 5.61
C GLU A 110 5.48 16.90 4.47
N GLN A 111 5.47 18.18 4.12
CA GLN A 111 4.80 18.70 2.93
C GLN A 111 5.62 18.38 1.67
N GLU A 112 5.03 18.55 0.48
CA GLU A 112 5.73 18.32 -0.80
C GLU A 112 6.99 19.19 -0.98
N ASP A 113 7.03 20.36 -0.34
CA ASP A 113 8.20 21.26 -0.35
C ASP A 113 9.28 20.87 0.68
N GLY A 114 9.09 19.77 1.41
CA GLY A 114 9.98 19.27 2.45
C GLY A 114 9.77 19.89 3.83
N THR A 115 8.79 20.78 4.00
CA THR A 115 8.47 21.39 5.30
C THR A 115 8.01 20.32 6.29
N PRO A 116 8.68 20.13 7.44
CA PRO A 116 8.32 19.09 8.40
C PRO A 116 6.98 19.39 9.08
N ILE A 117 6.18 18.35 9.27
CA ILE A 117 4.94 18.37 10.03
C ILE A 117 5.21 17.70 11.37
N TYR A 118 4.98 18.44 12.46
CA TYR A 118 5.17 17.97 13.83
C TYR A 118 3.84 17.70 14.51
N TYR A 119 3.86 16.76 15.45
CA TYR A 119 2.78 16.51 16.39
C TYR A 119 3.34 16.45 17.81
N THR A 120 2.61 17.02 18.76
CA THR A 120 2.97 16.99 20.18
C THR A 120 1.96 16.12 20.90
N PHE A 121 2.45 15.03 21.49
CA PHE A 121 1.69 14.18 22.40
C PHE A 121 1.77 14.80 23.79
N ASP A 122 0.63 15.08 24.41
CA ASP A 122 0.56 15.76 25.70
C ASP A 122 0.94 14.83 26.85
N ASN A 123 0.65 13.54 26.71
CA ASN A 123 0.89 12.53 27.74
C ASN A 123 1.09 11.12 27.15
N VAL A 124 1.48 10.20 28.02
CA VAL A 124 1.77 8.81 27.65
C VAL A 124 0.55 8.05 27.13
N ASP A 125 -0.65 8.32 27.65
CA ASP A 125 -1.86 7.60 27.25
C ASP A 125 -2.27 7.95 25.80
N GLU A 126 -2.09 9.22 25.41
CA GLU A 126 -2.29 9.66 24.03
C GLU A 126 -1.31 8.96 23.08
N PHE A 127 -0.03 8.90 23.45
CA PHE A 127 0.97 8.22 22.63
C PHE A 127 0.70 6.71 22.51
N ILE A 128 0.30 6.05 23.59
CA ILE A 128 -0.08 4.63 23.56
C ILE A 128 -1.28 4.41 22.63
N SER A 129 -2.30 5.27 22.70
CA SER A 129 -3.47 5.19 21.83
C SER A 129 -3.08 5.34 20.35
N PHE A 130 -2.20 6.29 20.04
CA PHE A 130 -1.61 6.46 18.71
C PHE A 130 -0.86 5.20 18.25
N SER A 131 0.03 4.67 19.09
CA SER A 131 0.88 3.52 18.74
C SER A 131 0.05 2.25 18.49
N GLN A 132 -0.99 2.04 19.28
CA GLN A 132 -1.93 0.92 19.11
C GLN A 132 -2.75 1.06 17.82
N ALA A 133 -3.29 2.26 17.54
CA ALA A 133 -4.03 2.52 16.31
C ALA A 133 -3.14 2.32 15.06
N MET A 134 -1.90 2.81 15.11
CA MET A 134 -0.90 2.62 14.07
C MET A 134 -0.57 1.13 13.86
N SER A 135 -0.33 0.39 14.94
CA SER A 135 -0.07 -1.05 14.88
C SER A 135 -1.24 -1.82 14.27
N LEU A 136 -2.47 -1.51 14.66
CA LEU A 136 -3.67 -2.12 14.09
C LEU A 136 -3.79 -1.84 12.59
N TYR A 137 -3.60 -0.59 12.17
CA TYR A 137 -3.63 -0.21 10.76
C TYR A 137 -2.59 -0.98 9.92
N VAL A 138 -1.36 -1.11 10.43
CA VAL A 138 -0.30 -1.89 9.75
C VAL A 138 -0.71 -3.35 9.62
N ILE A 139 -1.20 -3.97 10.71
CA ILE A 139 -1.64 -5.37 10.72
C ILE A 139 -2.76 -5.60 9.70
N GLU A 140 -3.81 -4.78 9.72
CA GLU A 140 -4.94 -4.89 8.80
C GLU A 140 -4.50 -4.71 7.35
N THR A 141 -3.61 -3.76 7.09
CA THR A 141 -3.10 -3.51 5.73
C THR A 141 -2.29 -4.70 5.21
N VAL A 142 -1.42 -5.29 6.03
CA VAL A 142 -0.67 -6.51 5.69
C VAL A 142 -1.61 -7.69 5.44
N GLN A 143 -2.60 -7.90 6.31
CA GLN A 143 -3.58 -8.97 6.16
C GLN A 143 -4.38 -8.82 4.87
N ASN A 144 -4.77 -7.60 4.49
CA ASN A 144 -5.44 -7.33 3.22
C ASN A 144 -4.54 -7.64 2.02
N GLY A 145 -3.25 -7.29 2.10
CA GLY A 145 -2.26 -7.69 1.09
C GLY A 145 -2.11 -9.21 0.94
N TRP A 146 -2.18 -9.97 2.04
CA TRP A 146 -2.19 -11.44 1.99
C TRP A 146 -3.47 -11.99 1.38
N LYS A 147 -4.64 -11.48 1.80
CA LYS A 147 -5.93 -11.87 1.23
C LYS A 147 -5.96 -11.65 -0.29
N GLU A 148 -5.44 -10.52 -0.76
CA GLU A 148 -5.37 -10.24 -2.20
C GLU A 148 -4.50 -11.29 -2.92
N LYS A 149 -3.31 -11.63 -2.39
CA LYS A 149 -2.46 -12.69 -2.96
C LYS A 149 -3.15 -14.05 -3.02
N ASP A 150 -3.84 -14.42 -1.95
CA ASP A 150 -4.55 -15.69 -1.84
C ASP A 150 -5.77 -15.75 -2.79
N SER A 151 -6.33 -14.60 -3.13
CA SER A 151 -7.51 -14.47 -4.00
C SER A 151 -7.19 -14.49 -5.49
N VAL A 152 -5.92 -14.34 -5.89
CA VAL A 152 -5.56 -14.26 -7.30
C VAL A 152 -5.90 -15.58 -8.01
N ASP A 153 -6.84 -15.52 -8.95
CA ASP A 153 -7.12 -16.63 -9.86
C ASP A 153 -6.02 -16.73 -10.91
N TRP A 154 -5.08 -17.66 -10.71
CA TRP A 154 -3.97 -17.84 -11.64
C TRP A 154 -4.39 -18.39 -13.01
N THR A 155 -5.59 -18.95 -13.14
CA THR A 155 -6.02 -19.60 -14.38
C THR A 155 -6.30 -18.61 -15.51
N VAL A 156 -6.62 -17.35 -15.18
CA VAL A 156 -6.87 -16.28 -16.17
C VAL A 156 -5.60 -15.78 -16.86
N PHE A 157 -4.42 -16.17 -16.36
CA PHE A 157 -3.12 -15.80 -16.93
C PHE A 157 -2.46 -16.94 -17.71
N ASN A 158 -3.11 -18.10 -17.82
CA ASN A 158 -2.58 -19.19 -18.62
C ASN A 158 -2.62 -18.81 -20.10
N ILE A 159 -1.45 -18.86 -20.74
CA ILE A 159 -1.31 -18.72 -22.18
C ILE A 159 -1.94 -19.97 -22.81
N LYS A 160 -2.99 -19.75 -23.60
CA LYS A 160 -3.57 -20.78 -24.47
C LYS A 160 -2.82 -20.87 -25.79
#